data_AF-A0A1E5L2M6-F1
#
_entry.id   AF-A0A1E5L2M6-F1
#
_cell.length_a   1.000
_cell.length_b   1.000
_cell.length_c   1.000
_cell.angle_alpha   90.00
_cell.angle_beta   90.00
_cell.angle_gamma   90.00
#
_symmetry.space_group_name_H-M   'P 1'
#
loop_
_entity.id
_entity.type
_entity.pdbx_description
1 polymer ?
#
loop_
_entity_poly.entity_id
_entity_poly.type
_entity_poly.pdbx_seq_one_letter_code
_entity_poly.pdbx_strand_id
1 'polypeptide(L)' 'MSLNELEKSKLYEELACAKEEWILAQKQYEYATEKDAIDAAIYKILATEKRYMFLLKQLES' A
#
# COMPACT_ATOMS: atom_id res chain seq x y z
N MET A 1 13.76 -22.49 -9.37
CA MET A 1 12.57 -21.64 -9.18
C MET A 1 11.76 -21.68 -10.46
N SER A 2 10.49 -22.04 -10.37
CA SER A 2 9.57 -21.99 -11.53
C SER A 2 9.09 -20.56 -11.78
N LEU A 3 8.57 -20.27 -12.97
CA LEU A 3 8.04 -18.93 -13.31
C LEU A 3 6.98 -18.46 -12.29
N ASN A 4 6.11 -19.38 -11.85
CA ASN A 4 5.08 -19.11 -10.84
C ASN A 4 5.64 -18.74 -9.45
N GLU A 5 6.79 -19.30 -9.05
CA GLU A 5 7.40 -18.95 -7.77
C GLU A 5 7.98 -17.54 -7.79
N LEU A 6 8.56 -17.13 -8.93
CA LEU A 6 9.09 -15.78 -9.11
C LEU A 6 7.96 -14.74 -9.15
N GLU A 7 6.86 -15.04 -9.84
CA GLU A 7 5.68 -14.18 -9.89
C GLU A 7 5.05 -13.99 -8.51
N LYS A 8 4.91 -15.08 -7.73
CA LYS A 8 4.45 -14.99 -6.34
C LYS A 8 5.39 -14.18 -5.47
N SER A 9 6.72 -14.37 -5.59
CA SER A 9 7.71 -13.58 -4.84
C SER A 9 7.57 -12.08 -5.10
N LYS A 10 7.46 -11.70 -6.38
CA LYS A 10 7.23 -10.29 -6.77
C LYS A 10 5.92 -9.75 -6.20
N LEU A 11 4.86 -10.55 -6.25
CA LEU A 11 3.57 -10.14 -5.69
C LEU A 11 3.63 -9.95 -4.17
N TYR A 12 4.38 -10.78 -3.44
CA TYR A 12 4.64 -10.59 -2.02
C TYR A 12 5.48 -9.33 -1.73
N GLU A 13 6.50 -9.06 -2.54
CA GLU A 13 7.31 -7.84 -2.42
C GLU A 13 6.44 -6.58 -2.64
N GLU A 14 5.63 -6.58 -3.71
CA GLU A 14 4.70 -5.48 -3.99
C GLU A 14 3.67 -5.29 -2.89
N LEU A 15 3.16 -6.39 -2.31
CA LEU A 15 2.24 -6.35 -1.19
C LEU A 15 2.89 -5.71 0.05
N ALA A 16 4.13 -6.11 0.36
CA ALA A 16 4.89 -5.55 1.48
C ALA A 16 5.12 -4.05 1.29
N CYS A 17 5.54 -3.63 0.09
CA CYS A 17 5.70 -2.21 -0.23
C CYS A 17 4.38 -1.43 -0.11
N ALA A 18 3.27 -1.95 -0.64
CA ALA A 18 1.97 -1.29 -0.54
C ALA A 18 1.52 -1.13 0.93
N LYS A 19 1.81 -2.11 1.78
CA LYS A 19 1.54 -2.03 3.23
C LYS A 19 2.40 -0.98 3.92
N GLU A 20 3.70 -0.92 3.60
CA GLU A 20 4.60 0.09 4.16
C GLU A 20 4.18 1.51 3.73
N GLU A 21 3.83 1.70 2.45
CA GLU A 21 3.30 2.96 1.94
C GLU A 21 2.03 3.38 2.67
N TRP A 22 1.14 2.43 2.96
CA TRP A 22 -0.10 2.69 3.69
C TRP A 22 0.16 3.14 5.14
N ILE A 23 1.03 2.43 5.86
CA ILE A 23 1.44 2.80 7.22
C ILE A 23 2.12 4.18 7.21
N LEU A 24 2.96 4.47 6.22
CA LEU A 24 3.61 5.77 6.09
C LEU A 24 2.58 6.89 5.84
N ALA A 25 1.57 6.65 5.01
CA ALA A 25 0.51 7.63 4.76
C ALA A 25 -0.31 7.92 6.04
N GLN A 26 -0.56 6.90 6.86
CA GLN A 26 -1.19 7.07 8.18
C GLN A 26 -0.34 7.93 9.11
N LYS A 27 0.96 7.66 9.20
CA LYS A 27 1.90 8.51 9.96
C LYS A 27 1.94 9.94 9.43
N GLN A 28 1.91 10.13 8.11
CA GLN A 28 1.86 11.47 7.51
C GLN A 28 0.61 12.24 7.94
N TYR A 29 -0.54 11.56 8.03
CA TYR A 29 -1.77 12.15 8.54
C TYR A 29 -1.66 12.51 10.03
N GLU A 30 -1.05 11.67 10.87
CA GLU A 30 -0.87 11.92 12.30
C GLU A 30 -0.08 13.21 12.59
N TYR A 31 0.88 13.57 11.75
CA TYR A 31 1.70 14.78 11.89
C TYR A 31 1.21 15.95 11.02
N ALA A 32 0.17 15.77 10.21
CA ALA A 32 -0.33 16.82 9.33
C ALA A 32 -1.17 17.84 10.12
N THR A 33 -0.77 19.10 10.06
CA THR A 33 -1.48 20.22 10.72
C THR A 33 -2.16 21.15 9.73
N GLU A 34 -1.57 21.30 8.55
CA GLU A 34 -2.12 22.13 7.48
C GLU A 34 -3.23 21.39 6.74
N LYS A 35 -4.32 22.09 6.42
CA LYS A 35 -5.48 21.52 5.74
C LYS A 35 -5.09 20.75 4.46
N ASP A 36 -4.23 21.32 3.63
CA ASP A 36 -3.79 20.69 2.38
C ASP A 36 -2.92 19.45 2.63
N ALA A 37 -2.12 19.45 3.70
CA ALA A 37 -1.32 18.29 4.11
C ALA A 37 -2.22 17.16 4.63
N ILE A 38 -3.28 17.51 5.37
CA ILE A 38 -4.30 16.57 5.84
C ILE A 38 -5.04 15.95 4.65
N ASP A 39 -5.54 16.77 3.72
CA ASP A 39 -6.27 16.32 2.54
C ASP A 39 -5.38 15.39 1.68
N ALA A 40 -4.10 15.75 1.48
CA ALA A 40 -3.14 14.93 0.76
C ALA A 40 -2.86 13.59 1.47
N ALA A 41 -2.72 13.60 2.79
CA ALA A 41 -2.48 12.38 3.56
C ALA A 41 -3.70 11.44 3.51
N ILE A 42 -4.93 11.96 3.64
CA ILE A 42 -6.17 11.17 3.50
C ILE A 42 -6.25 10.53 2.11
N TYR A 43 -6.02 11.30 1.05
CA TYR A 43 -6.04 10.78 -0.32
C TYR A 43 -5.03 9.63 -0.49
N LYS A 44 -3.82 9.81 0.05
CA LYS A 44 -2.76 8.82 -0.02
C LYS A 44 -3.07 7.54 0.77
N ILE A 45 -3.69 7.67 1.95
CA ILE A 45 -4.17 6.52 2.74
C ILE A 45 -5.16 5.70 1.90
N LEU A 46 -6.18 6.34 1.32
CA LEU A 46 -7.19 5.64 0.52
C LEU A 46 -6.60 4.96 -0.73
N ALA A 47 -5.67 5.62 -1.41
CA ALA A 47 -5.02 5.08 -2.60
C ALA A 47 -4.15 3.84 -2.26
N THR A 48 -3.36 3.93 -1.19
CA THR A 48 -2.45 2.85 -0.76
C THR A 48 -3.21 1.66 -0.18
N GLU A 49 -4.28 1.89 0.58
CA GLU A 49 -5.19 0.85 1.07
C GLU A 49 -5.84 0.07 -0.09
N LYS A 50 -6.37 0.79 -1.09
CA LYS A 50 -6.97 0.16 -2.28
C LYS A 50 -5.96 -0.70 -3.05
N ARG A 51 -4.72 -0.21 -3.19
CA ARG A 51 -3.62 -0.96 -3.82
C ARG A 51 -3.29 -2.23 -3.02
N TYR A 52 -3.17 -2.13 -1.70
CA TYR A 52 -2.89 -3.27 -0.83
C TYR A 52 -3.98 -4.35 -0.93
N MET A 53 -5.26 -3.95 -0.85
CA MET A 53 -6.39 -4.87 -1.00
C MET A 53 -6.42 -5.56 -2.37
N PHE A 54 -6.07 -4.84 -3.45
CA PHE A 54 -6.00 -5.42 -4.79
C PHE A 54 -4.91 -6.49 -4.88
N LEU A 55 -3.72 -6.24 -4.33
CA LEU A 55 -2.61 -7.20 -4.31
C LEU A 55 -2.92 -8.43 -3.44
N LEU A 56 -3.61 -8.24 -2.30
CA LEU A 56 -4.09 -9.36 -1.48
C LEU A 56 -5.00 -10.31 -2.28
N LYS A 57 -5.98 -9.75 -3.00
CA LYS A 57 -6.90 -10.55 -3.82
C LYS A 57 -6.19 -11.34 -4.91
N GLN A 58 -5.10 -10.82 -5.46
CA GLN A 58 -4.29 -11.53 -6.46
C GLN A 58 -3.49 -12.69 -5.85
N LEU A 59 -3.17 -12.64 -4.55
CA LEU A 59 -2.49 -13.74 -3.85
C LEU A 59 -3.44 -14.87 -3.43
N GLU A 60 -4.69 -14.52 -3.15
CA GLU A 60 -5.75 -15.47 -2.77
C GLU A 60 -6.33 -16.24 -3.98
N SER A 61 -6.13 -15.72 -5.19
CA SER A 61 -6.66 -16.28 -6.45
C SER A 61 -5.69 -17.23 -7.14
#